data_AF-A0A239TB45-F1
#
_entry.id   AF-A0A239TB45-F1
#
_cell.length_a   1.000
_cell.length_b   1.000
_cell.length_c   1.000
_cell.angle_alpha   90.00
_cell.angle_beta   90.00
_cell.angle_gamma   90.00
#
_symmetry.space_group_name_H-M   'P 1'
#
loop_
_entity.id
_entity.type
_entity.pdbx_description
1 polymer ?
#
loop_
_entity_poly.entity_id
_entity_poly.type
_entity_poly.pdbx_seq_one_letter_code
_entity_poly.pdbx_strand_id
1 'polypeptide(L)'
;MREFVVSDVNAQKQKILTEAKSLVQNPTVENMQAYQITIKDFVSSAVAQLYMTAIKSAWENKPQENFYLQISEVDNMLQKISQSVDEGNTENLINQCGQLNELLERLFWYN
;
A
#
# COMPACT_ATOMS: atom_id res chain seq x y z
N MET A 1 8.03 23.27 3.39
CA MET A 1 6.87 22.35 3.53
C MET A 1 6.84 21.25 2.46
N ARG A 2 7.05 21.52 1.16
CA ARG A 2 7.12 20.46 0.12
C ARG A 2 8.23 19.42 0.35
N GLU A 3 9.41 19.82 0.82
CA GLU A 3 10.54 18.90 1.03
C GLU A 3 10.30 17.85 2.12
N PHE A 4 9.52 18.19 3.17
CA PHE A 4 9.18 17.25 4.24
C PHE A 4 8.20 16.16 3.77
N VAL A 5 7.20 16.52 2.96
CA VAL A 5 6.19 15.57 2.44
C VAL A 5 6.82 14.56 1.48
N VAL A 6 7.74 15.00 0.62
CA VAL A 6 8.49 14.11 -0.30
C VAL A 6 9.40 13.15 0.47
N SER A 7 9.97 13.59 1.61
CA SER A 7 10.83 12.73 2.44
C SER A 7 10.07 11.61 3.16
N ASP A 8 8.84 11.88 3.61
CA ASP A 8 8.00 10.92 4.34
C ASP A 8 7.43 9.84 3.39
N VAL A 9 6.95 10.25 2.21
CA VAL A 9 6.49 9.33 1.17
C VAL A 9 7.59 8.35 0.73
N ASN A 10 8.82 8.84 0.55
CA ASN A 10 9.93 7.98 0.17
C ASN A 10 10.32 7.02 1.31
N ALA A 11 10.28 7.47 2.57
CA ALA A 11 10.52 6.61 3.73
C ALA A 11 9.46 5.49 3.84
N GLN A 12 8.19 5.82 3.65
CA GLN A 12 7.10 4.85 3.63
C GLN A 12 7.27 3.82 2.50
N LYS A 13 7.66 4.27 1.29
CA LYS A 13 7.98 3.37 0.17
C LYS A 13 9.11 2.40 0.52
N GLN A 14 10.20 2.89 1.11
CA GLN A 14 11.33 2.03 1.51
C GLN A 14 10.93 1.03 2.60
N LYS A 15 10.08 1.43 3.55
CA LYS A 15 9.55 0.53 4.58
C LYS A 15 8.72 -0.59 3.95
N ILE A 16 7.79 -0.26 3.05
CA ILE A 16 6.97 -1.25 2.33
C ILE A 16 7.83 -2.25 1.55
N LEU A 17 8.83 -1.76 0.81
CA LEU A 17 9.74 -2.63 0.04
C LEU A 17 10.57 -3.55 0.95
N THR A 18 10.98 -3.04 2.11
CA THR A 18 11.72 -3.82 3.11
C THR A 18 10.86 -4.94 3.66
N GLU A 19 9.64 -4.64 4.10
CA GLU A 19 8.71 -5.63 4.64
C GLU A 19 8.28 -6.66 3.58
N ALA A 20 8.03 -6.23 2.33
CA ALA A 20 7.75 -7.15 1.24
C ALA A 20 8.90 -8.13 0.98
N LYS A 21 10.14 -7.64 1.05
CA LYS A 21 11.34 -8.49 0.92
C LYS A 21 11.46 -9.47 2.08
N SER A 22 11.25 -9.02 3.32
CA SER A 22 11.25 -9.89 4.50
C SER A 22 10.19 -10.99 4.39
N LEU A 23 8.99 -10.65 3.94
CA LEU A 23 7.89 -11.60 3.74
C LEU A 23 8.23 -12.65 2.67
N VAL A 24 8.77 -12.24 1.53
CA VAL A 24 9.19 -13.16 0.47
C VAL A 24 10.32 -14.08 0.93
N GLN A 25 11.26 -13.56 1.72
CA GLN A 25 12.39 -14.36 2.23
C GLN A 25 11.99 -15.35 3.31
N ASN A 26 11.00 -15.00 4.14
CA ASN A 26 10.53 -15.84 5.23
C ASN A 26 9.00 -15.68 5.35
N PRO A 27 8.21 -16.48 4.61
CA PRO A 27 6.75 -16.33 4.53
C PRO A 27 6.08 -16.92 5.78
N THR A 28 6.19 -16.20 6.88
CA THR A 28 5.52 -16.54 8.15
C THR A 28 4.29 -15.66 8.35
N VAL A 29 3.35 -16.15 9.17
CA VAL A 29 2.19 -15.36 9.62
C VAL A 29 2.63 -14.05 10.27
N GLU A 30 3.71 -14.06 11.07
CA GLU A 30 4.26 -12.87 11.72
C GLU A 30 4.75 -11.83 10.69
N ASN A 31 5.52 -12.26 9.69
CA ASN A 31 5.98 -11.37 8.63
C ASN A 31 4.82 -10.86 7.76
N MET A 32 3.79 -11.68 7.57
CA MET A 32 2.57 -11.26 6.86
C MET A 32 1.83 -10.18 7.64
N GLN A 33 1.69 -10.33 8.96
CA GLN A 33 1.08 -9.32 9.83
C GLN A 33 1.87 -8.01 9.81
N ALA A 34 3.21 -8.07 9.90
CA ALA A 34 4.07 -6.89 9.81
C ALA A 34 3.89 -6.15 8.47
N TYR A 35 3.81 -6.91 7.38
CA TYR A 35 3.55 -6.36 6.06
C TYR A 35 2.15 -5.71 5.96
N GLN A 36 1.10 -6.39 6.43
CA GLN A 36 -0.27 -5.86 6.45
C GLN A 36 -0.39 -4.55 7.25
N ILE A 37 0.22 -4.48 8.44
CA ILE A 37 0.23 -3.27 9.27
C ILE A 37 0.88 -2.12 8.50
N THR A 38 2.02 -2.38 7.86
CA THR A 38 2.75 -1.36 7.10
C THR A 38 1.93 -0.84 5.91
N ILE A 39 1.24 -1.71 5.17
CA ILE A 39 0.34 -1.29 4.09
C ILE A 39 -0.84 -0.48 4.63
N LYS A 40 -1.45 -0.92 5.74
CA LYS A 40 -2.59 -0.22 6.35
C LYS A 40 -2.24 1.17 6.84
N ASP A 41 -1.07 1.35 7.46
CA ASP A 41 -0.58 2.66 7.91
C ASP A 41 -0.39 3.61 6.71
N PHE A 42 0.16 3.10 5.62
CA PHE A 42 0.32 3.85 4.38
C PHE A 42 -1.03 4.28 3.78
N VAL A 43 -1.95 3.33 3.59
CA VAL A 43 -3.29 3.62 3.03
C VAL A 43 -4.04 4.62 3.90
N SER A 44 -3.98 4.47 5.22
CA SER A 44 -4.61 5.41 6.16
C SER A 44 -4.04 6.83 6.01
N SER A 45 -2.72 6.94 5.83
CA SER A 45 -2.05 8.22 5.59
C SER A 45 -2.47 8.84 4.25
N ALA A 46 -2.53 8.03 3.19
CA ALA A 46 -2.97 8.48 1.86
C ALA A 46 -4.43 8.96 1.86
N VAL A 47 -5.32 8.24 2.54
CA VAL A 47 -6.73 8.64 2.73
C VAL A 47 -6.82 9.97 3.48
N ALA A 48 -6.08 10.12 4.58
CA ALA A 48 -6.09 11.36 5.37
C ALA A 48 -5.60 12.56 4.54
N GLN A 49 -4.55 12.39 3.74
CA GLN A 49 -4.05 13.44 2.84
C GLN A 49 -5.04 13.78 1.73
N LEU A 50 -5.72 12.78 1.16
CA LEU A 50 -6.79 13.01 0.18
C LEU A 50 -7.91 13.86 0.79
N TYR A 51 -8.39 13.53 1.99
CA TYR A 51 -9.42 14.31 2.68
C TYR A 51 -8.96 15.74 2.95
N MET A 52 -7.74 15.95 3.46
CA MET A 52 -7.21 17.30 3.72
C MET A 52 -7.07 18.11 2.42
N THR A 53 -6.68 17.47 1.33
CA THR A 53 -6.55 18.11 0.01
C THR A 53 -7.92 18.45 -0.57
N ALA A 54 -8.88 17.52 -0.53
CA ALA A 54 -10.25 17.73 -0.99
C ALA A 54 -11.04 18.78 -0.19
N ILE A 55 -10.70 18.98 1.08
CA ILE A 55 -11.27 20.07 1.89
C ILE A 55 -10.65 21.43 1.49
N LYS A 56 -9.37 21.47 1.09
CA LYS A 56 -8.69 22.69 0.63
C LYS A 56 -9.06 23.08 -0.80
N SER A 57 -9.15 22.12 -1.71
CA SER A 57 -9.65 22.29 -3.07
C SER A 57 -11.11 21.86 -3.08
N ALA A 58 -12.03 22.79 -2.84
CA ALA A 58 -13.46 22.51 -2.80
C ALA A 58 -13.89 21.70 -4.03
N TRP A 59 -14.01 20.37 -3.87
CA TRP A 59 -14.66 19.46 -4.80
C TRP A 59 -14.29 19.61 -6.29
N GLU A 60 -13.05 19.98 -6.62
CA GLU A 60 -12.64 20.09 -8.02
C GLU A 60 -12.29 18.70 -8.60
N ASN A 61 -13.31 18.06 -9.19
CA ASN A 61 -13.25 17.24 -10.41
C ASN A 61 -12.29 16.03 -10.49
N LYS A 62 -11.70 15.53 -9.40
CA LYS A 62 -11.07 14.20 -9.40
C LYS A 62 -12.08 13.14 -8.91
N PRO A 63 -12.35 12.08 -9.69
CA PRO A 63 -13.33 11.07 -9.30
C PRO A 63 -12.82 10.29 -8.08
N GLN A 64 -13.37 10.63 -6.90
CA GLN A 64 -13.11 9.93 -5.64
C GLN A 64 -13.48 8.44 -5.72
N GLU A 65 -14.40 8.09 -6.62
CA GLU A 65 -14.79 6.72 -6.93
C GLU A 65 -13.59 5.83 -7.30
N ASN A 66 -12.58 6.37 -8.01
CA ASN A 66 -11.38 5.60 -8.38
C ASN A 66 -10.47 5.32 -7.18
N PHE A 67 -10.44 6.21 -6.18
CA PHE A 67 -9.56 6.03 -5.02
C PHE A 67 -10.05 4.94 -4.07
N TYR A 68 -11.35 4.93 -3.74
CA TYR A 68 -11.92 3.86 -2.90
C TYR A 68 -11.85 2.49 -3.58
N LEU A 69 -12.01 2.45 -4.92
CA LEU A 69 -11.79 1.23 -5.69
C LEU A 69 -10.33 0.75 -5.58
N GLN A 70 -9.35 1.65 -5.67
CA GLN A 70 -7.93 1.30 -5.49
C GLN A 70 -7.63 0.76 -4.07
N ILE A 71 -8.26 1.30 -3.03
CA ILE A 71 -8.14 0.75 -1.66
C ILE A 71 -8.69 -0.67 -1.60
N SER A 72 -9.87 -0.90 -2.20
CA SER A 72 -10.46 -2.24 -2.28
C SER A 72 -9.56 -3.22 -3.04
N GLU A 73 -8.91 -2.78 -4.13
CA GLU A 73 -7.92 -3.60 -4.85
C GLU A 73 -6.71 -3.95 -3.98
N VAL A 74 -6.22 -3.02 -3.16
CA VAL A 74 -5.14 -3.26 -2.18
C VAL A 74 -5.56 -4.31 -1.15
N ASP A 75 -6.76 -4.19 -0.56
CA ASP A 75 -7.26 -5.15 0.43
C ASP A 75 -7.42 -6.56 -0.16
N ASN A 76 -7.98 -6.66 -1.37
CA ASN A 76 -8.08 -7.93 -2.08
C ASN A 76 -6.72 -8.55 -2.38
N MET A 77 -5.72 -7.74 -2.70
CA MET A 77 -4.36 -8.22 -2.95
C MET A 77 -3.69 -8.71 -1.65
N LEU A 78 -3.87 -8.01 -0.54
CA LEU A 78 -3.39 -8.47 0.78
C LEU A 78 -3.98 -9.81 1.18
N GLN A 79 -5.27 -10.06 0.88
CA GLN A 79 -5.88 -11.36 1.12
C GLN A 79 -5.23 -12.47 0.28
N LYS A 80 -4.97 -12.21 -1.01
CA LYS A 80 -4.29 -13.16 -1.90
C LYS A 80 -2.88 -13.49 -1.42
N ILE A 81 -2.13 -12.47 -0.97
CA ILE A 81 -0.79 -12.63 -0.40
C ILE A 81 -0.86 -13.50 0.86
N SER A 82 -1.82 -13.24 1.75
CA SER A 82 -2.02 -14.05 2.96
C SER A 82 -2.28 -15.52 2.61
N GLN A 83 -3.13 -15.77 1.61
CA GLN A 83 -3.42 -17.13 1.15
C GLN A 83 -2.16 -17.81 0.58
N SER A 84 -1.35 -17.11 -0.21
CA SER A 84 -0.09 -17.65 -0.73
C SER A 84 0.92 -17.98 0.38
N VAL A 85 0.93 -17.20 1.46
CA VAL A 85 1.73 -17.50 2.66
C VAL A 85 1.23 -18.78 3.33
N ASP A 86 -0.08 -18.89 3.55
CA ASP A 86 -0.69 -20.07 4.20
C ASP A 86 -0.50 -21.36 3.38
N GLU A 87 -0.55 -21.25 2.05
CA GLU A 87 -0.34 -22.36 1.11
C GLU A 87 1.16 -22.66 0.86
N GLY A 88 2.08 -21.82 1.32
CA GLY A 88 3.51 -21.93 1.04
C GLY A 88 3.88 -21.73 -0.44
N ASN A 89 3.02 -21.06 -1.21
CA ASN A 89 3.20 -20.82 -2.65
C ASN A 89 4.06 -19.57 -2.89
N THR A 90 5.38 -19.77 -2.89
CA THR A 90 6.37 -18.69 -3.00
C THR A 90 6.38 -17.96 -4.34
N GLU A 91 6.06 -18.66 -5.44
CA GLU A 91 5.97 -18.03 -6.77
C GLU A 91 4.81 -17.03 -6.85
N ASN A 92 3.63 -17.44 -6.39
CA ASN A 92 2.47 -16.55 -6.32
C ASN A 92 2.71 -15.38 -5.36
N LEU A 93 3.33 -15.65 -4.20
CA LEU A 93 3.67 -14.61 -3.23
C LEU A 93 4.53 -13.50 -3.85
N ILE A 94 5.61 -13.87 -4.57
CA ILE A 94 6.51 -12.90 -5.22
C ILE A 94 5.74 -12.05 -6.24
N ASN A 95 4.94 -12.70 -7.09
CA ASN A 95 4.17 -12.01 -8.12
C ASN A 95 3.14 -11.05 -7.50
N GLN A 96 2.40 -11.51 -6.49
CA GLN A 96 1.38 -10.72 -5.80
C GLN A 96 1.98 -9.53 -5.03
N CYS A 97 3.13 -9.70 -4.37
CA CYS A 97 3.88 -8.59 -3.75
C CYS A 97 4.31 -7.55 -4.80
N GLY A 98 4.71 -7.99 -6.01
CA GLY A 98 5.00 -7.11 -7.14
C GLY A 98 3.79 -6.30 -7.59
N GLN A 99 2.65 -6.96 -7.81
CA GLN A 99 1.39 -6.32 -8.20
C GLN A 99 0.88 -5.34 -7.14
N LEU A 100 1.04 -5.68 -5.85
CA LEU A 100 0.69 -4.78 -4.76
C LEU A 100 1.56 -3.52 -4.77
N ASN A 101 2.86 -3.64 -5.03
CA ASN A 101 3.72 -2.47 -5.16
C ASN A 101 3.27 -1.54 -6.30
N GLU A 102 2.86 -2.07 -7.45
CA GLU A 102 2.32 -1.27 -8.55
C GLU A 102 1.00 -0.57 -8.20
N LEU A 103 0.12 -1.24 -7.45
CA LEU A 103 -1.09 -0.65 -6.88
C LEU A 103 -0.75 0.53 -5.95
N LEU A 104 0.21 0.34 -5.05
CA LEU A 104 0.63 1.36 -4.09
C LEU A 104 1.31 2.54 -4.78
N GLU A 105 2.10 2.31 -5.84
CA GLU A 105 2.69 3.38 -6.66
C GLU A 105 1.63 4.32 -7.22
N ARG A 106 0.48 3.80 -7.67
CA ARG A 106 -0.65 4.64 -8.12
C ARG A 106 -1.23 5.49 -6.99
N LEU A 107 -1.23 4.98 -5.76
CA LEU A 107 -1.66 5.72 -4.56
C LEU A 107 -0.65 6.79 -4.13
N PHE A 108 0.65 6.54 -4.30
CA PHE A 108 1.71 7.50 -4.00
C PHE A 108 1.62 8.78 -4.83
N TRP A 109 1.06 8.74 -6.06
CA TRP A 109 0.84 9.93 -6.89
C TRP A 109 -0.23 10.90 -6.33
N TYR A 110 -0.98 10.49 -5.30
CA TYR A 110 -1.94 11.36 -4.61
C TYR A 110 -1.38 12.03 -3.34
N ASN A 111 -0.17 11.65 -2.89
CA ASN A 111 0.54 12.25 -1.75
C ASN A 111 1.54 13.34 -2.19
#